data_AF-A0A0J7JBI1-F1
#
_entry.id   AF-A0A0J7JBI1-F1
#
_cell.length_a   1.000
_cell.length_b   1.000
_cell.length_c   1.000
_cell.angle_alpha   90.00
_cell.angle_beta   90.00
_cell.angle_gamma   90.00
#
_symmetry.space_group_name_H-M   'P 1'
#
loop_
_entity.id
_entity.type
_entity.pdbx_description
1 polymer ?
#
loop_
_entity_poly.entity_id
_entity_poly.type
_entity_poly.pdbx_seq_one_letter_code
_entity_poly.pdbx_strand_id
1 'polypeptide(L)'
;MSQSLIQMPRACDSCEHYKPVGWDEDKHCPFKARYASAPKPTRTPWGRCDLHGAEVFATEICNSHEPEPFVHLVDVTNRPEPRTAIQERLL
;
A
#
# COMPACT_ATOMS: atom_id res chain seq x y z
N MET A 1 11.27 -28.15 -3.65
CA MET A 1 10.02 -27.73 -3.01
C MET A 1 9.66 -26.37 -3.61
N SER A 2 8.58 -26.26 -4.39
CA SER A 2 8.13 -24.94 -4.88
C SER A 2 7.56 -24.20 -3.68
N GLN A 3 8.27 -23.19 -3.19
CA GLN A 3 7.73 -22.27 -2.18
C GLN A 3 6.45 -21.66 -2.76
N SER A 4 5.33 -21.81 -2.05
CA SER A 4 4.08 -21.17 -2.43
C SER A 4 4.25 -19.66 -2.29
N LEU A 5 4.46 -18.97 -3.41
CA LEU A 5 4.59 -17.51 -3.44
C LEU A 5 3.25 -16.87 -3.11
N ILE A 6 3.22 -16.00 -2.11
CA ILE A 6 2.02 -15.22 -1.77
C ILE A 6 1.89 -14.11 -2.82
N GLN A 7 0.72 -13.99 -3.46
CA GLN A 7 0.48 -12.88 -4.40
C GLN A 7 0.04 -11.63 -3.64
N MET A 8 0.72 -10.51 -3.84
CA MET A 8 0.37 -9.22 -3.22
C MET A 8 0.47 -8.09 -4.25
N PRO A 9 -0.29 -6.99 -4.09
CA PRO A 9 -0.18 -5.84 -4.97
C PRO A 9 1.21 -5.21 -4.86
N ARG A 10 1.75 -4.68 -5.96
CA ARG A 10 2.92 -3.78 -5.94
C ARG A 10 2.52 -2.46 -5.29
N ALA A 11 2.64 -2.38 -3.97
CA ALA A 11 2.32 -1.22 -3.14
C ALA A 11 3.08 -1.30 -1.82
N CYS A 12 2.98 -0.28 -0.97
CA CYS A 12 3.61 -0.24 0.34
C CYS A 12 3.28 -1.48 1.19
N ASP A 13 2.07 -2.03 1.10
CA ASP A 13 1.65 -3.23 1.84
C ASP A 13 2.53 -4.47 1.59
N SER A 14 3.20 -4.54 0.43
CA SER A 14 4.11 -5.63 0.07
C SER A 14 5.59 -5.22 0.10
N CYS A 15 5.90 -4.05 0.66
CA CYS A 15 7.25 -3.47 0.64
C CYS A 15 7.97 -3.71 1.98
N GLU A 16 9.25 -4.10 1.95
CA GLU A 16 10.07 -4.32 3.16
C GLU A 16 10.18 -3.07 4.06
N HIS A 17 10.10 -1.89 3.44
CA HIS A 17 10.24 -0.58 4.09
C HIS A 17 8.96 -0.08 4.77
N TYR A 18 7.84 -0.79 4.63
CA TYR A 18 6.57 -0.37 5.21
C TYR A 18 6.38 -0.89 6.64
N LYS A 19 6.00 0.00 7.55
CA LYS A 19 5.67 -0.32 8.94
C LYS A 19 4.21 0.04 9.21
N PRO A 20 3.28 -0.93 9.32
CA PRO A 20 1.87 -0.64 9.53
C PRO A 20 1.66 0.02 10.90
N VAL A 21 0.81 1.05 10.94
CA VAL A 21 0.48 1.78 12.17
C VAL A 21 -1.00 1.64 12.50
N GLY A 22 -1.90 1.79 11.52
CA GLY A 22 -3.32 1.71 11.76
C GLY A 22 -4.17 1.98 10.53
N TRP A 23 -5.31 2.62 10.75
CA TRP A 23 -6.29 2.95 9.71
C TRP A 23 -6.61 4.44 9.77
N ASP A 24 -6.78 5.08 8.63
CA ASP A 24 -7.13 6.49 8.57
C ASP A 24 -8.10 6.78 7.44
N GLU A 25 -8.80 7.91 7.52
CA GLU A 25 -9.75 8.37 6.52
C GLU A 25 -9.05 8.60 5.18
N ASP A 26 -9.64 8.05 4.12
CA ASP A 26 -9.10 8.05 2.77
C ASP A 26 -10.23 8.27 1.76
N LYS A 27 -10.22 9.46 1.13
CA LYS A 27 -11.18 9.80 0.07
C LYS A 27 -11.08 8.87 -1.14
N HIS A 28 -9.96 8.17 -1.29
CA HIS A 28 -9.69 7.19 -2.35
C HIS A 28 -9.74 5.75 -1.85
N CYS A 29 -10.41 5.48 -0.72
CA CYS A 29 -10.51 4.14 -0.15
C CYS A 29 -10.92 3.10 -1.22
N PRO A 30 -10.07 2.09 -1.50
CA PRO A 30 -10.29 1.14 -2.59
C PRO A 30 -11.20 -0.01 -2.18
N PHE A 31 -11.51 -0.15 -0.88
CA PHE A 31 -12.27 -1.29 -0.37
C PHE A 31 -13.75 -1.19 -0.74
N LYS A 32 -14.30 -2.34 -1.13
CA LYS A 32 -15.72 -2.48 -1.41
C LYS A 32 -16.48 -2.69 -0.11
N ALA A 33 -17.72 -2.20 -0.11
CA ALA A 33 -18.69 -2.56 0.92
C ALA A 33 -18.83 -4.09 1.00
N ARG A 34 -18.90 -4.64 2.21
CA ARG A 34 -18.99 -6.09 2.43
C ARG A 34 -20.27 -6.70 1.83
N TYR A 35 -21.34 -5.90 1.79
CA TYR A 35 -22.63 -6.23 1.21
C TYR A 35 -23.26 -4.96 0.62
N ALA A 36 -24.22 -5.10 -0.30
CA ALA A 36 -24.77 -3.98 -1.07
C ALA A 36 -25.41 -2.88 -0.21
N SER A 37 -25.96 -3.24 0.96
CA SER A 37 -26.55 -2.29 1.92
C SER A 37 -25.56 -1.76 2.97
N ALA A 38 -24.30 -2.21 2.97
CA ALA A 38 -23.31 -1.70 3.92
C ALA A 38 -22.84 -0.32 3.48
N PRO A 39 -22.55 0.59 4.42
CA PRO A 39 -21.86 1.83 4.07
C PRO A 39 -20.52 1.51 3.38
N LYS A 40 -20.16 2.35 2.40
CA LYS A 40 -18.85 2.24 1.74
C LYS A 40 -17.75 2.47 2.79
N PRO A 41 -16.72 1.62 2.86
CA PRO A 41 -15.55 1.89 3.69
C PRO A 41 -14.94 3.24 3.32
N THR A 42 -14.56 4.01 4.35
CA THR A 42 -13.93 5.33 4.18
C THR A 42 -12.47 5.33 4.62
N ARG A 43 -11.97 4.22 5.17
CA ARG A 43 -10.64 4.14 5.77
C ARG A 43 -9.75 3.14 5.05
N THR A 44 -8.47 3.50 4.94
CA THR A 44 -7.43 2.64 4.36
C THR A 44 -6.31 2.41 5.39
N PRO A 45 -5.67 1.23 5.42
CA PRO A 45 -4.51 1.02 6.28
C PRO A 45 -3.41 2.03 5.93
N TRP A 46 -2.75 2.54 6.95
CA TRP A 46 -1.61 3.42 6.81
C TRP A 46 -0.49 3.03 7.77
N GLY A 47 0.69 3.52 7.45
CA GLY A 47 1.89 3.27 8.21
C GLY A 47 3.01 4.24 7.82
N ARG A 48 4.23 3.88 8.20
CA ARG A 48 5.43 4.64 7.86
C ARG A 48 6.22 3.93 6.77
N CYS A 49 6.68 4.69 5.79
CA CYS A 49 7.72 4.25 4.87
C CYS A 49 9.08 4.66 5.43
N ASP A 50 9.88 3.70 5.88
CA ASP A 50 11.19 3.98 6.47
C ASP A 50 12.20 4.51 5.44
N LEU A 51 12.05 4.13 4.18
CA LEU A 51 12.90 4.59 3.08
C LEU A 51 12.75 6.10 2.81
N HIS A 52 11.52 6.60 2.80
CA HIS A 52 11.22 8.02 2.53
C HIS A 52 11.03 8.85 3.80
N GLY A 53 10.97 8.21 4.97
CA GLY A 53 10.72 8.88 6.25
C GLY A 53 9.34 9.53 6.36
N ALA A 54 8.34 9.00 5.64
CA ALA A 54 7.02 9.61 5.47
C ALA A 54 5.88 8.67 5.88
N GLU A 55 4.71 9.24 6.19
CA GLU A 55 3.50 8.44 6.40
C GLU A 55 2.84 8.15 5.05
N VAL A 56 2.52 6.88 4.82
CA VAL A 56 1.97 6.40 3.56
C VAL A 56 0.77 5.50 3.84
N PHE A 57 -0.22 5.52 2.97
CA PHE A 57 -1.23 4.47 2.96
C PHE A 57 -0.64 3.17 2.37
N ALA A 58 -1.12 2.00 2.82
CA ALA A 58 -0.63 0.70 2.39
C ALA A 58 -0.76 0.48 0.87
N THR A 59 -1.73 1.12 0.23
CA THR A 59 -1.94 1.02 -1.23
C THR A 59 -1.18 2.09 -2.05
N GLU A 60 -0.23 2.82 -1.45
CA GLU A 60 0.68 3.74 -2.17
C GLU A 60 1.78 2.97 -2.90
N ILE A 61 2.25 3.54 -4.01
CA ILE A 61 3.41 3.04 -4.75
C ILE A 61 4.42 4.17 -4.86
N CYS A 62 5.71 3.85 -4.66
CA CYS A 62 6.85 4.73 -4.89
C CYS A 62 7.79 4.11 -5.92
N ASN A 63 8.72 4.89 -6.48
CA ASN A 63 9.65 4.41 -7.50
C ASN A 63 10.75 3.48 -6.93
N SER A 64 10.86 3.40 -5.61
CA SER A 64 11.87 2.59 -4.90
C SER A 64 11.24 1.41 -4.14
N HIS A 65 10.14 0.84 -4.67
CA HIS A 65 9.47 -0.32 -4.06
C HIS A 65 10.40 -1.54 -4.02
N GLU A 66 10.50 -2.16 -2.85
CA GLU A 66 11.29 -3.37 -2.62
C GLU A 66 10.39 -4.45 -1.99
N PRO A 67 10.01 -5.50 -2.74
CA PRO A 67 9.05 -6.49 -2.26
C PRO A 67 9.58 -7.30 -1.09
N GLU A 68 8.71 -7.65 -0.15
CA GLU A 68 9.02 -8.63 0.88
C GLU A 68 9.44 -9.99 0.28
N PRO A 69 10.28 -10.77 0.98
CA PRO A 69 10.69 -12.09 0.51
C PRO A 69 9.48 -13.00 0.29
N PHE A 70 9.55 -13.84 -0.74
CA PHE A 70 8.51 -14.83 -1.08
C PHE A 70 7.17 -14.24 -1.58
N VAL A 71 7.12 -12.93 -1.83
CA VAL A 71 5.97 -12.27 -2.45
C VAL A 71 6.11 -12.26 -3.98
N HIS A 72 5.04 -12.66 -4.67
CA HIS A 72 4.87 -12.40 -6.10
C HIS A 72 4.02 -11.14 -6.29
N LEU A 73 4.63 -10.12 -6.88
CA LEU A 73 3.95 -8.85 -7.09
C LEU A 73 2.97 -8.90 -8.26
N VAL A 74 1.77 -8.39 -8.02
CA VAL A 74 0.78 -8.08 -9.04
C VAL A 74 0.77 -6.57 -9.24
N ASP A 75 0.96 -6.14 -10.48
CA ASP A 75 0.93 -4.72 -10.81
C ASP A 75 -0.48 -4.15 -10.63
N VAL A 76 -0.55 -2.99 -9.97
CA VAL A 76 -1.79 -2.26 -9.70
C VAL A 76 -1.60 -0.79 -10.00
N THR A 77 -2.70 -0.07 -10.25
CA THR A 77 -2.66 1.38 -10.44
C THR A 77 -2.31 2.05 -9.12
N ASN A 78 -1.37 3.00 -9.15
CA ASN A 78 -1.11 3.83 -7.98
C ASN A 78 -2.35 4.65 -7.61
N ARG A 79 -2.46 5.03 -6.33
CA ARG A 79 -3.53 5.91 -5.89
C ARG A 79 -3.34 7.32 -6.49
N PRO A 80 -4.41 8.10 -6.66
CA PRO A 80 -4.33 9.42 -7.28
C PRO A 80 -3.51 10.44 -6.49
N GLU A 81 -3.58 10.37 -5.15
CA GLU A 81 -2.92 11.29 -4.24
C GLU A 81 -2.28 10.54 -3.06
N PRO A 82 -1.03 10.84 -2.70
CA PRO A 82 -0.39 10.22 -1.55
C PRO A 82 -0.97 10.77 -0.24
N ARG A 83 -0.80 10.03 0.85
CA ARG A 83 -1.13 10.46 2.22
C ARG A 83 -0.32 11.69 2.61
N THR A 84 0.99 11.62 2.37
CA THR A 84 1.91 12.74 2.55
C THR A 84 2.81 12.86 1.33
N ALA A 85 3.26 14.06 1.02
CA ALA A 85 4.19 14.26 -0.09
C ALA A 85 5.51 13.52 0.22
N ILE A 86 5.92 12.64 -0.69
CA ILE A 86 7.21 11.94 -0.61
C ILE A 86 8.18 12.55 -1.61
N GLN A 87 9.46 12.58 -1.25
CA GLN A 87 10.52 12.90 -2.19
C GLN A 87 11.02 11.61 -2.81
N GLU A 88 10.71 11.41 -4.09
CA GLU A 88 11.18 10.26 -4.85
C GLU A 88 12.70 10.32 -5.08
N ARG A 89 13.34 9.15 -5.13
CA ARG A 89 14.70 9.05 -5.69
C ARG A 89 14.62 9.29 -7.20
N LEU A 90 15.55 10.09 -7.73
CA LEU A 90 15.80 10.15 -9.16
C LEU A 90 16.40 8.80 -9.56
N LEU A 91 15.64 8.04 -10.35
CA LEU A 91 16.10 6.78 -10.95
C LEU A 91 17.23 7.03 -11.96
#